data_AF-A0A3M1AH98-F1
#
_entry.id   AF-A0A3M1AH98-F1
#
_cell.length_a   1.000
_cell.length_b   1.000
_cell.length_c   1.000
_cell.angle_alpha   90.00
_cell.angle_beta   90.00
_cell.angle_gamma   90.00
#
_symmetry.space_group_name_H-M   'P 1'
#
loop_
_entity.id
_entity.type
_entity.pdbx_description
1 polymer ?
#
loop_
_entity_poly.entity_id
_entity_poly.type
_entity_poly.pdbx_seq_one_letter_code
_entity_poly.pdbx_strand_id
1 'polypeptide(L)'
;MISRPLTIGAVQEQVADRKLDLIALTQEYLQRIEQNPSLNAFLEVYAPEAQARAAEVQEKIQSGKAGLLAGAVIALKDNIAVR
;
A
#
# COMPACT_ATOMS: atom_id res chain seq x y z
N MET A 1 -9.27 -5.02 9.47
CA MET A 1 -9.76 -6.28 8.87
C MET A 1 -10.68 -5.94 7.70
N ILE A 2 -10.07 -5.63 6.56
CA ILE A 2 -10.77 -5.40 5.31
C ILE A 2 -11.20 -6.77 4.76
N SER A 3 -12.50 -7.08 4.77
CA SER A 3 -13.01 -8.35 4.26
C SER A 3 -12.86 -8.50 2.74
N ARG A 4 -12.69 -7.37 2.02
CA ARG A 4 -12.47 -7.34 0.57
C ARG A 4 -11.55 -6.19 0.17
N PRO A 5 -10.41 -6.45 -0.50
CA PRO A 5 -9.51 -5.39 -0.92
C PRO A 5 -10.23 -4.40 -1.86
N LEU A 6 -9.96 -3.11 -1.65
CA LEU A 6 -10.47 -2.03 -2.47
C LEU A 6 -9.73 -1.96 -3.81
N THR A 7 -10.37 -1.42 -4.84
CA THR A 7 -9.66 -1.05 -6.08
C THR A 7 -8.79 0.18 -5.83
N ILE A 8 -7.79 0.41 -6.68
CA ILE A 8 -6.90 1.58 -6.55
C ILE A 8 -7.69 2.89 -6.54
N GLY A 9 -8.67 3.04 -7.44
CA GLY A 9 -9.54 4.22 -7.47
C GLY A 9 -10.32 4.42 -6.17
N ALA A 10 -10.87 3.33 -5.61
CA ALA A 10 -11.62 3.40 -4.35
C ALA A 10 -10.70 3.72 -3.16
N VAL A 11 -9.46 3.24 -3.14
CA VAL A 11 -8.47 3.62 -2.11
C VAL A 11 -8.19 5.12 -2.19
N GLN A 12 -7.89 5.62 -3.39
CA GLN A 12 -7.58 7.04 -3.58
C GLN A 12 -8.76 7.94 -3.17
N GLU A 13 -9.98 7.60 -3.58
CA GLU A 13 -11.21 8.30 -3.19
C GLU A 13 -11.39 8.31 -1.66
N GLN A 14 -11.27 7.16 -1.01
CA GLN A 14 -11.47 7.07 0.44
C GLN A 14 -10.38 7.77 1.26
N VAL A 15 -9.13 7.80 0.77
CA VAL A 15 -8.05 8.59 1.40
C VAL A 15 -8.31 10.09 1.24
N ALA A 16 -8.76 10.54 0.06
CA ALA A 16 -9.14 11.93 -0.18
C ALA A 16 -10.29 12.38 0.74
N ASP A 17 -11.26 11.49 0.93
CA ASP A 17 -12.41 11.67 1.85
C ASP A 17 -12.05 11.54 3.34
N ARG A 18 -10.78 11.25 3.68
CA ARG A 18 -10.31 10.98 5.06
C ARG A 18 -11.03 9.82 5.75
N LYS A 19 -11.57 8.87 4.99
CA LYS A 19 -12.25 7.65 5.48
C LYS A 19 -11.29 6.46 5.63
N LEU A 20 -10.13 6.54 4.98
CA LEU A 20 -9.14 5.47 4.94
C LEU A 20 -7.76 6.05 5.29
N ASP A 21 -7.07 5.40 6.22
CA ASP A 21 -5.68 5.68 6.55
C ASP A 21 -4.75 4.74 5.78
N LEU A 22 -3.94 5.30 4.90
CA LEU A 22 -3.04 4.55 4.03
C LEU A 22 -1.92 3.85 4.81
N ILE A 23 -1.51 4.39 5.95
CA ILE A 23 -0.47 3.81 6.82
C ILE A 23 -1.03 2.51 7.43
N ALA A 24 -2.21 2.60 8.05
CA ALA A 24 -2.90 1.44 8.60
C ALA A 24 -3.23 0.38 7.53
N LEU A 25 -3.65 0.80 6.33
CA LEU A 25 -3.89 -0.12 5.21
C LEU A 25 -2.62 -0.89 4.82
N THR A 26 -1.50 -0.18 4.70
CA THR A 26 -0.21 -0.78 4.36
C THR A 26 0.25 -1.74 5.45
N GLN A 27 0.01 -1.39 6.72
CA GLN A 27 0.36 -2.25 7.87
C GLN A 27 -0.46 -3.54 7.85
N GLU A 28 -1.76 -3.45 7.53
CA GLU A 28 -2.62 -4.62 7.41
C GLU A 28 -2.12 -5.56 6.30
N TYR A 29 -1.64 -5.04 5.16
CA TYR A 29 -1.07 -5.89 4.11
C TYR A 29 0.25 -6.55 4.53
N LEU A 30 1.16 -5.82 5.19
CA LEU A 30 2.41 -6.40 5.68
C LEU A 30 2.15 -7.54 6.68
N GLN A 31 1.21 -7.35 7.60
CA GLN A 31 0.80 -8.41 8.54
C GLN A 31 0.25 -9.65 7.81
N ARG A 32 -0.55 -9.46 6.74
CA ARG A 32 -1.05 -10.59 5.95
C ARG A 32 0.09 -11.34 5.25
N ILE A 33 1.11 -10.65 4.77
CA ILE A 33 2.29 -11.29 4.16
C ILE A 33 2.99 -12.15 5.23
N GLU A 34 3.25 -11.58 6.41
CA GLU A 34 3.89 -12.30 7.53
C GLU A 34 3.08 -13.50 8.02
N GLN A 35 1.75 -13.42 8.02
CA GLN A 35 0.85 -14.50 8.45
C GLN A 35 0.74 -15.66 7.46
N ASN A 36 1.24 -15.50 6.22
CA ASN A 36 1.07 -16.49 5.15
C ASN A 36 2.43 -16.94 4.53
N PRO A 37 3.42 -17.38 5.33
CA PRO A 37 4.75 -17.71 4.82
C PRO A 37 4.75 -18.92 3.88
N SER A 38 3.79 -19.84 4.02
CA SER A 38 3.68 -21.04 3.18
C SER A 38 3.36 -20.74 1.72
N LEU A 39 2.82 -19.56 1.41
CA LEU A 39 2.58 -19.13 0.02
C LEU A 39 3.90 -18.89 -0.73
N ASN A 40 4.99 -18.57 0.00
CA ASN A 40 6.31 -18.28 -0.56
C ASN A 40 6.27 -17.31 -1.76
N ALA A 41 5.39 -16.30 -1.68
CA ALA A 41 5.09 -15.39 -2.78
C ALA A 41 6.06 -14.20 -2.87
N PHE A 42 6.81 -13.93 -1.80
CA PHE A 42 7.74 -12.81 -1.71
C PHE A 42 9.13 -13.33 -1.36
N LEU A 43 10.15 -12.90 -2.10
CA LEU A 43 11.55 -13.16 -1.78
C LEU A 43 12.09 -12.14 -0.75
N GLU A 44 11.65 -10.90 -0.88
CA GLU A 44 12.01 -9.79 0.00
C GLU A 44 10.79 -8.87 0.21
N VAL A 45 10.71 -8.25 1.39
CA VAL A 45 9.65 -7.31 1.76
C VAL A 45 10.27 -6.04 2.38
N TYR A 46 10.12 -4.90 1.72
CA TYR A 46 10.59 -3.59 2.16
C TYR A 46 9.60 -2.92 3.13
N ALA A 47 9.37 -3.55 4.29
CA ALA A 47 8.32 -3.15 5.23
C ALA A 47 8.48 -1.71 5.78
N PRO A 48 9.66 -1.29 6.28
CA PRO A 48 9.86 0.08 6.77
C PRO A 48 9.66 1.15 5.69
N GLU A 49 10.19 0.90 4.49
CA GLU A 49 10.10 1.81 3.35
C GLU A 49 8.66 1.94 2.86
N ALA A 50 7.92 0.84 2.81
CA ALA A 50 6.50 0.85 2.44
C ALA A 50 5.67 1.67 3.44
N GLN A 51 5.93 1.54 4.74
CA GLN A 51 5.26 2.33 5.78
C GLN A 51 5.57 3.83 5.67
N ALA A 52 6.85 4.18 5.50
CA ALA A 52 7.25 5.58 5.32
C ALA A 52 6.60 6.19 4.07
N ARG A 53 6.60 5.44 2.95
CA ARG A 53 5.99 5.87 1.70
C ARG A 53 4.47 6.04 1.79
N ALA A 54 3.80 5.20 2.56
CA ALA A 54 2.36 5.33 2.79
C ALA A 54 2.00 6.69 3.41
N ALA A 55 2.79 7.18 4.37
CA ALA A 55 2.59 8.49 4.97
C ALA A 55 2.75 9.62 3.93
N GLU A 56 3.83 9.59 3.14
CA GLU A 56 4.07 10.58 2.08
C GLU A 56 2.97 10.59 1.01
N VAL A 57 2.49 9.42 0.61
CA VAL A 57 1.47 9.27 -0.43
C VAL A 57 0.11 9.72 0.09
N GLN A 58 -0.21 9.45 1.35
CA GLN A 58 -1.41 9.96 2.00
C GLN A 58 -1.46 11.49 1.96
N GLU A 59 -0.36 12.16 2.31
CA GLU A 59 -0.27 13.61 2.25
C GLU A 59 -0.45 14.13 0.80
N LYS A 60 0.12 13.45 -0.20
CA LYS A 60 -0.06 13.82 -1.61
C LYS A 60 -1.51 13.71 -2.06
N ILE A 61 -2.24 12.68 -1.63
CA ILE A 61 -3.68 12.53 -1.93
C ILE A 61 -4.47 13.65 -1.24
N GLN A 62 -4.26 13.87 0.05
CA GLN A 62 -5.01 14.87 0.83
C GLN A 62 -4.72 16.32 0.39
N SER A 63 -3.54 16.58 -0.16
CA SER A 63 -3.16 17.90 -0.69
C SER A 63 -3.55 18.12 -2.17
N GLY A 64 -4.22 17.15 -2.81
CA GLY A 64 -4.65 17.26 -4.21
C GLY A 64 -3.51 17.20 -5.22
N LYS A 65 -2.32 16.70 -4.82
CA LYS A 65 -1.11 16.60 -5.66
C LYS A 65 -0.82 15.15 -6.09
N ALA A 66 -1.75 14.24 -5.85
CA ALA A 66 -1.60 12.83 -6.15
C ALA A 66 -1.64 12.53 -7.66
N GLY A 67 -0.82 11.56 -8.07
CA GLY A 67 -0.92 10.93 -9.40
C GLY A 67 -1.93 9.78 -9.43
N LEU A 68 -2.17 9.23 -10.61
CA LEU A 68 -3.21 8.21 -10.87
C LEU A 68 -3.13 6.95 -9.99
N LEU A 69 -1.92 6.57 -9.54
CA LEU A 69 -1.67 5.37 -8.75
C LEU A 69 -1.42 5.66 -7.26
N ALA A 70 -1.55 6.91 -6.82
CA ALA A 70 -1.33 7.26 -5.42
C ALA A 70 -2.35 6.51 -4.55
N GLY A 71 -1.85 5.72 -3.60
CA GLY A 71 -2.63 4.84 -2.73
C GLY A 71 -2.50 3.35 -3.06
N ALA A 72 -1.91 3.00 -4.21
CA ALA A 72 -1.65 1.61 -4.55
C ALA A 72 -0.49 1.01 -3.73
N VAL A 73 -0.68 -0.22 -3.23
CA VAL A 73 0.39 -1.05 -2.67
C VAL A 73 0.78 -2.08 -3.73
N ILE A 74 2.07 -2.10 -4.11
CA ILE A 74 2.55 -2.82 -5.28
C ILE A 74 3.65 -3.80 -4.87
N ALA A 75 3.46 -5.06 -5.27
CA ALA A 75 4.52 -6.06 -5.27
C ALA A 75 5.28 -5.99 -6.60
N LEU A 76 6.60 -6.19 -6.56
CA LEU A 76 7.45 -6.19 -7.75
C LEU A 76 7.92 -7.61 -8.05
N LYS A 77 7.96 -7.97 -9.34
CA LYS A 77 8.62 -9.21 -9.76
C LYS A 77 10.13 -9.00 -9.67
N ASP A 78 10.84 -9.98 -9.13
CA ASP A 78 12.29 -9.88 -8.84
C ASP A 78 13.20 -9.70 -10.06
N ASN A 79 12.67 -9.91 -11.27
CA ASN A 79 13.38 -9.58 -12.51
C ASN A 79 13.24 -8.11 -12.95
N ILE A 80 12.72 -7.24 -12.06
CA ILE A 80 12.58 -5.81 -12.26
C ILE A 80 13.55 -5.11 -11.30
N ALA A 81 14.49 -4.34 -11.85
CA ALA A 81 15.40 -3.56 -11.04
C ALA A 81 14.64 -2.43 -10.32
N VAL A 82 14.74 -2.41 -8.98
CA VAL A 82 14.23 -1.34 -8.10
C VAL A 82 15.41 -0.61 -7.46
N ARG A 83 15.22 0.67 -7.13
CA ARG A 83 16.21 1.54 -6.46
C ARG A 83 15.61 2.13 -5.21
#